data_AF-A0A973B0P4-F1
#
_entry.id   AF-A0A973B0P4-F1
#
_cell.length_a   1.000
_cell.length_b   1.000
_cell.length_c   1.000
_cell.angle_alpha   90.00
_cell.angle_beta   90.00
_cell.angle_gamma   90.00
#
_symmetry.space_group_name_H-M   'P 1'
#
loop_
_entity.id
_entity.type
_entity.pdbx_description
1 polymer ?
#
loop_
_entity_poly.entity_id
_entity_poly.type
_entity_poly.pdbx_seq_one_letter_code
_entity_poly.pdbx_strand_id
1 'polypeptide(L)'
;KDLRVGYERMLYGGSTLFDYAYVSSRWILNLPSQDYYGFFIKGGPLTYPNYTYLSGSQTQANIFYNHNITRNLTFYLEVGGDKTFASQPAYTSNGFYSTLGTQVAWDSTNIQANLKASVLQRNYSDSDPLWGEVRRDSGQLYWLSITKRDLYILGLRPSIDITYQSNNSNIPFFSYNKLFGGIFFKNVY
;
A
#
# COMPACT_ATOMS: atom_id res chain seq x y z
N LYS A 1 -16.71 -6.06 11.99
CA LYS A 1 -15.95 -7.09 11.22
C LYS A 1 -16.44 -6.93 9.80
N ASP A 2 -15.57 -6.44 8.93
CA ASP A 2 -16.02 -6.02 7.62
C ASP A 2 -15.41 -6.99 6.63
N LEU A 3 -16.25 -7.85 6.04
CA LEU A 3 -15.89 -8.66 4.89
C LEU A 3 -16.27 -7.86 3.65
N ARG A 4 -15.31 -7.65 2.75
CA ARG A 4 -15.52 -6.87 1.53
C ARG A 4 -15.02 -7.65 0.33
N VAL A 5 -15.88 -7.77 -0.67
CA VAL A 5 -15.48 -8.14 -2.03
C VAL A 5 -15.23 -6.85 -2.81
N GLY A 6 -14.19 -6.82 -3.62
CA GLY A 6 -13.84 -5.64 -4.40
C GLY A 6 -13.06 -5.97 -5.65
N TYR A 7 -12.80 -4.91 -6.41
CA TYR A 7 -12.09 -4.98 -7.67
C TYR A 7 -11.22 -3.74 -7.82
N GLU A 8 -9.95 -3.95 -8.14
CA GLU A 8 -8.97 -2.90 -8.45
C GLU A 8 -8.50 -3.07 -9.89
N ARG A 9 -8.46 -1.98 -10.64
CA ARG A 9 -7.88 -1.92 -11.98
C ARG A 9 -6.84 -0.82 -12.02
N MET A 10 -5.64 -1.15 -12.47
CA MET A 10 -4.59 -0.18 -12.72
C MET A 10 -4.41 0.02 -14.22
N LEU A 11 -4.39 1.28 -14.65
CA LEU A 11 -4.11 1.68 -16.02
C LEU A 11 -2.68 2.24 -16.10
N TYR A 12 -1.97 1.88 -17.16
CA TYR A 12 -0.65 2.41 -17.48
C TYR A 12 -0.49 2.56 -19.00
N GLY A 13 -0.05 3.74 -19.45
CA GLY A 13 0.13 4.02 -20.87
C GLY A 13 -1.16 3.86 -21.72
N GLY A 14 -2.33 4.17 -21.15
CA GLY A 14 -3.62 4.00 -21.83
C GLY A 14 -4.13 2.56 -21.91
N SER A 15 -3.43 1.60 -21.30
CA SER A 15 -3.80 0.18 -21.27
C SER A 15 -4.01 -0.31 -19.84
N THR A 16 -4.75 -1.40 -19.67
CA THR A 16 -4.84 -2.08 -18.37
C THR A 16 -3.50 -2.75 -18.04
N LEU A 17 -2.86 -2.29 -16.97
CA LEU A 17 -1.67 -2.92 -16.43
C LEU A 17 -2.04 -4.21 -15.69
N PHE A 18 -2.98 -4.12 -14.75
CA PHE A 18 -3.52 -5.27 -14.04
C PHE A 18 -4.96 -5.07 -13.59
N ASP A 19 -5.63 -6.20 -13.38
CA ASP A 19 -6.92 -6.33 -12.72
C ASP A 19 -6.77 -7.23 -11.48
N TYR A 20 -7.35 -6.82 -10.35
CA TYR A 20 -7.29 -7.54 -9.08
C TYR A 20 -8.69 -7.62 -8.46
N ALA A 21 -9.37 -8.73 -8.69
CA ALA A 21 -10.57 -9.07 -7.92
C ALA A 21 -10.14 -9.64 -6.57
N TYR A 22 -10.74 -9.17 -5.48
CA TYR A 22 -10.28 -9.55 -4.15
C TYR A 22 -11.41 -9.73 -3.15
N VAL A 23 -11.12 -10.55 -2.14
CA VAL A 23 -11.84 -10.58 -0.88
C VAL A 23 -10.90 -10.03 0.18
N SER A 24 -11.42 -9.17 1.05
CA SER A 24 -10.66 -8.59 2.15
C SER A 24 -11.47 -8.61 3.42
N SER A 25 -10.77 -8.65 4.55
CA SER A 25 -11.40 -8.41 5.83
C SER A 25 -10.54 -7.55 6.72
N ARG A 26 -11.20 -6.64 7.43
CA ARG A 26 -10.59 -5.75 8.42
C ARG A 26 -11.26 -5.92 9.76
N TRP A 27 -10.43 -5.97 10.79
CA TRP A 27 -10.82 -5.99 12.20
C TRP A 27 -10.16 -4.80 12.88
N ILE A 28 -10.94 -4.07 13.66
CA ILE A 28 -10.49 -2.94 14.46
C ILE A 28 -10.92 -3.23 15.90
N LEU A 29 -9.96 -3.18 16.80
CA LEU A 29 -10.13 -3.45 18.22
C LEU A 29 -9.81 -2.15 18.95
N ASN A 30 -10.86 -1.43 19.32
CA ASN A 30 -10.75 -0.16 20.05
C ASN A 30 -10.43 -0.44 21.51
N LEU A 31 -9.49 0.32 22.06
CA LEU A 31 -9.15 0.30 23.48
C LEU A 31 -9.72 1.56 24.17
N PRO A 32 -9.92 1.53 25.49
CA PRO A 32 -10.46 2.67 26.24
C PRO A 32 -9.62 3.96 26.16
N SER A 33 -8.33 3.84 25.83
CA SER A 33 -7.30 4.89 25.91
C SER A 33 -7.09 5.69 24.60
N GLN A 34 -8.09 5.79 23.72
CA GLN A 34 -7.96 6.36 22.37
C GLN A 34 -7.01 5.58 21.43
N ASP A 35 -6.60 4.40 21.84
CA ASP A 35 -5.82 3.47 21.03
C ASP A 35 -6.74 2.55 20.22
N TYR A 36 -6.28 2.14 19.06
CA TYR A 36 -6.85 0.99 18.39
C TYR A 36 -5.77 0.22 17.66
N TYR A 37 -5.89 -1.10 17.68
CA TYR A 37 -5.10 -1.96 16.81
C TYR A 37 -6.05 -2.69 15.87
N GLY A 38 -5.51 -3.14 14.76
CA GLY A 38 -6.30 -3.85 13.79
C GLY A 38 -5.48 -4.85 13.01
N PHE A 39 -6.23 -5.73 12.39
CA PHE A 39 -5.72 -6.73 11.47
C PHE A 39 -6.44 -6.55 10.15
N PHE A 40 -5.71 -6.75 9.06
CA PHE A 40 -6.24 -6.73 7.71
C PHE A 40 -5.67 -7.91 6.92
N ILE A 41 -6.53 -8.54 6.14
CA ILE A 41 -6.15 -9.53 5.14
C ILE A 41 -6.88 -9.22 3.84
N LYS A 42 -6.22 -9.39 2.71
CA LYS A 42 -6.78 -9.26 1.37
C LYS A 42 -6.15 -10.29 0.46
N GLY A 43 -6.95 -10.96 -0.35
CA GLY A 43 -6.44 -11.93 -1.30
C GLY A 43 -7.36 -12.15 -2.49
N GLY A 44 -6.80 -12.61 -3.61
CA GLY A 44 -7.55 -12.92 -4.82
C GLY A 44 -6.68 -13.08 -6.07
N PRO A 45 -7.30 -13.34 -7.23
CA PRO A 45 -6.61 -13.43 -8.51
C PRO A 45 -6.11 -12.07 -9.01
N LEU A 46 -4.85 -12.02 -9.42
CA LEU A 46 -4.19 -10.84 -9.99
C LEU A 46 -3.82 -11.13 -11.45
N THR A 47 -4.41 -10.41 -12.39
CA THR A 47 -4.27 -10.66 -13.82
C THR A 47 -3.57 -9.51 -14.50
N TYR A 48 -2.51 -9.80 -15.25
CA TYR A 48 -1.79 -8.87 -16.14
C TYR A 48 -2.08 -9.24 -17.60
N PRO A 49 -2.98 -8.52 -18.29
CA PRO A 49 -3.42 -8.89 -19.65
C PRO A 49 -2.27 -8.99 -20.66
N ASN A 50 -1.30 -8.07 -20.57
CA ASN A 50 -0.18 -7.98 -21.50
C ASN A 50 1.11 -8.67 -20.99
N TYR A 51 1.12 -9.13 -19.74
CA TYR A 51 2.30 -9.74 -19.09
C TYR A 51 1.85 -11.01 -18.34
N THR A 52 1.35 -11.99 -19.09
CA THR A 52 0.69 -13.17 -18.51
C THR A 52 1.57 -13.99 -17.58
N TYR A 53 2.90 -13.89 -17.71
CA TYR A 53 3.90 -14.49 -16.81
C TYR A 53 3.85 -13.93 -15.37
N LEU A 54 3.26 -12.74 -15.17
CA LEU A 54 3.04 -12.10 -13.86
C LEU A 54 1.69 -12.46 -13.24
N SER A 55 0.75 -12.98 -14.04
CA SER A 55 -0.61 -13.29 -13.58
C SER A 55 -0.62 -14.46 -12.59
N GLY A 56 -1.57 -14.45 -11.66
CA GLY A 56 -1.80 -15.56 -10.73
C GLY A 56 -2.64 -15.12 -9.54
N SER A 57 -2.14 -15.28 -8.32
CA SER A 57 -2.85 -14.82 -7.11
C SER A 57 -1.93 -14.04 -6.18
N GLN A 58 -2.53 -13.11 -5.43
CA GLN A 58 -1.84 -12.37 -4.39
C GLN A 58 -2.66 -12.38 -3.12
N THR A 59 -1.97 -12.58 -2.00
CA THR A 59 -2.50 -12.43 -0.64
C THR A 59 -1.60 -11.49 0.14
N GLN A 60 -2.19 -10.54 0.86
CA GLN A 60 -1.51 -9.63 1.76
C GLN A 60 -2.19 -9.67 3.13
N ALA A 61 -1.39 -9.51 4.18
CA ALA A 61 -1.88 -9.37 5.53
C ALA A 61 -1.03 -8.37 6.31
N ASN A 62 -1.65 -7.65 7.22
CA ASN A 62 -0.94 -6.74 8.11
C ASN A 62 -1.67 -6.56 9.43
N ILE A 63 -0.90 -6.22 10.45
CA ILE A 63 -1.37 -5.69 11.72
C ILE A 63 -0.96 -4.24 11.82
N PHE A 64 -1.78 -3.42 12.46
CA PHE A 64 -1.46 -2.03 12.71
C PHE A 64 -1.90 -1.61 14.10
N TYR A 65 -1.25 -0.58 14.61
CA TYR A 65 -1.54 0.08 15.87
C TYR A 65 -1.60 1.59 15.61
N ASN A 66 -2.58 2.25 16.22
CA ASN A 66 -2.73 3.68 16.19
C ASN A 66 -2.94 4.21 17.61
N HIS A 67 -2.25 5.30 17.91
CA HIS A 67 -2.31 6.01 19.19
C HIS A 67 -2.60 7.48 18.93
N ASN A 68 -3.65 8.02 19.54
CA ASN A 68 -3.89 9.46 19.55
C ASN A 68 -3.05 10.10 20.68
N ILE A 69 -1.92 10.71 20.32
CA ILE A 69 -1.07 11.45 21.29
C ILE A 69 -1.84 12.67 21.80
N THR A 70 -2.52 13.36 20.88
CA THR A 70 -3.49 14.42 21.19
C THR A 70 -4.69 14.28 20.26
N ARG A 71 -5.71 15.13 20.42
CA ARG A 71 -6.85 15.19 19.49
C ARG A 71 -6.46 15.42 18.03
N ASN A 72 -5.29 16.02 17.81
CA ASN A 72 -4.83 16.50 16.51
C ASN A 72 -3.52 15.85 16.04
N LEU A 73 -2.98 14.91 16.83
CA LEU A 73 -1.73 14.23 16.54
C LEU A 73 -1.88 12.75 16.82
N THR A 74 -1.64 11.92 15.80
CA THR A 74 -1.65 10.47 15.94
C THR A 74 -0.30 9.87 15.58
N PHE A 75 -0.01 8.74 16.19
CA PHE A 75 1.10 7.87 15.86
C PHE A 75 0.55 6.56 15.30
N TYR A 76 1.23 6.03 14.29
CA TYR A 76 0.82 4.84 13.55
C TYR A 76 2.00 3.89 13.37
N LEU A 77 1.76 2.61 13.67
CA LEU A 77 2.66 1.50 13.40
C LEU A 77 1.93 0.47 12.56
N GLU A 78 2.62 -0.13 11.60
CA GLU A 78 2.09 -1.23 10.82
C GLU A 78 3.21 -2.18 10.42
N VAL A 79 2.95 -3.47 10.52
CA VAL A 79 3.82 -4.50 9.95
C VAL A 79 2.97 -5.46 9.14
N GLY A 80 3.49 -5.88 8.01
CA GLY A 80 2.74 -6.72 7.11
C GLY A 80 3.62 -7.45 6.12
N GLY A 81 2.97 -8.26 5.31
CA GLY A 81 3.60 -8.98 4.23
C GLY A 81 2.62 -9.37 3.15
N ASP A 82 3.18 -9.79 2.02
CA ASP A 82 2.46 -10.28 0.88
C ASP A 82 3.10 -11.56 0.35
N LYS A 83 2.28 -12.40 -0.28
CA LYS A 83 2.73 -13.51 -1.12
C LYS A 83 2.00 -13.40 -2.44
N THR A 84 2.78 -13.37 -3.51
CA THR A 84 2.28 -13.43 -4.88
C THR A 84 2.72 -14.76 -5.49
N PHE A 85 1.77 -15.54 -5.99
CA PHE A 85 1.99 -16.70 -6.84
C PHE A 85 1.76 -16.27 -8.27
N ALA A 86 2.83 -16.12 -9.03
CA ALA A 86 2.79 -15.82 -10.46
C ALA A 86 2.78 -17.11 -11.27
N SER A 87 2.34 -17.03 -12.52
CA SER A 87 2.30 -18.17 -13.45
C SER A 87 3.69 -18.68 -13.81
N GLN A 88 4.71 -17.81 -13.76
CA GLN A 88 6.10 -18.20 -13.83
C GLN A 88 6.78 -18.13 -12.44
N PRO A 89 7.49 -19.19 -12.00
CA PRO A 89 8.11 -19.26 -10.68
C PRO A 89 9.08 -18.10 -10.37
N ALA A 90 9.81 -17.63 -11.38
CA ALA A 90 10.74 -16.51 -11.27
C ALA A 90 10.09 -15.21 -10.77
N TYR A 91 8.78 -15.05 -10.97
CA TYR A 91 8.02 -13.86 -10.57
C TYR A 91 7.13 -14.12 -9.34
N THR A 92 7.12 -15.33 -8.80
CA THR A 92 6.50 -15.64 -7.51
C THR A 92 7.36 -15.03 -6.40
N SER A 93 6.75 -14.25 -5.52
CA SER A 93 7.49 -13.48 -4.52
C SER A 93 6.81 -13.47 -3.16
N ASN A 94 7.59 -13.27 -2.10
CA ASN A 94 7.09 -12.88 -0.79
C ASN A 94 7.69 -11.54 -0.36
N GLY A 95 6.84 -10.64 0.09
CA GLY A 95 7.19 -9.33 0.61
C GLY A 95 6.95 -9.23 2.11
N PHE A 96 7.77 -8.44 2.78
CA PHE A 96 7.54 -7.97 4.16
C PHE A 96 7.80 -6.48 4.21
N TYR A 97 7.05 -5.78 5.07
CA TYR A 97 7.25 -4.36 5.29
C TYR A 97 6.93 -3.96 6.72
N SER A 98 7.47 -2.82 7.11
CA SER A 98 7.15 -2.14 8.35
C SER A 98 6.99 -0.65 8.06
N THR A 99 5.99 -0.04 8.66
CA THR A 99 5.60 1.34 8.42
C THR A 99 5.46 2.07 9.75
N LEU A 100 6.05 3.26 9.81
CA LEU A 100 5.78 4.26 10.83
C LEU A 100 4.98 5.39 10.18
N GLY A 101 4.06 5.99 10.91
CA GLY A 101 3.31 7.12 10.41
C GLY A 101 2.80 8.05 11.49
N THR A 102 2.36 9.21 11.04
CA THR A 102 1.70 10.19 11.89
C THR A 102 0.64 10.94 11.10
N GLN A 103 -0.41 11.35 11.80
CA GLN A 103 -1.39 12.29 11.28
C GLN A 103 -1.33 13.56 12.13
N VAL A 104 -1.26 14.71 11.48
CA VAL A 104 -1.35 16.03 12.11
C VAL A 104 -2.57 16.75 11.53
N ALA A 105 -3.45 17.26 12.39
CA ALA A 105 -4.61 18.05 12.00
C ALA A 105 -4.52 19.45 12.60
N TRP A 106 -4.75 20.46 11.78
CA TRP A 106 -4.86 21.85 12.22
C TRP A 106 -6.32 22.27 12.21
N ASP A 107 -6.84 22.67 13.37
CA ASP A 107 -8.26 23.05 13.50
C ASP A 107 -8.55 24.44 12.94
N SER A 108 -7.60 25.37 13.04
CA SER A 108 -7.77 26.73 12.51
C SER A 108 -7.91 26.77 10.98
N THR A 109 -7.31 25.80 10.28
CA THR A 109 -7.31 25.75 8.81
C THR A 109 -8.07 24.55 8.26
N ASN A 110 -8.52 23.63 9.12
CA ASN A 110 -9.08 22.32 8.73
C ASN A 110 -8.17 21.50 7.80
N ILE A 111 -6.86 21.74 7.81
CA ILE A 111 -5.91 20.92 7.05
C ILE A 111 -5.53 19.69 7.87
N GLN A 112 -5.38 18.56 7.21
CA GLN A 112 -4.78 17.36 7.78
C GLN A 112 -3.63 16.90 6.90
N ALA A 113 -2.48 16.67 7.51
CA ALA A 113 -1.34 16.01 6.88
C ALA A 113 -1.18 14.61 7.46
N ASN A 114 -0.96 13.63 6.59
CA ASN A 114 -0.60 12.28 6.96
C ASN A 114 0.76 11.97 6.37
N LEU A 115 1.68 11.51 7.20
CA LEU A 115 3.02 11.10 6.78
C LEU A 115 3.20 9.64 7.12
N LYS A 116 3.77 8.86 6.20
CA LYS A 116 4.18 7.48 6.42
C LYS A 116 5.56 7.25 5.82
N ALA A 117 6.36 6.46 6.52
CA ALA A 117 7.62 5.94 6.03
C ALA A 117 7.62 4.43 6.22
N SER A 118 7.94 3.71 5.16
CA SER A 118 7.96 2.25 5.14
C SER A 118 9.31 1.75 4.69
N VAL A 119 9.77 0.67 5.31
CA VAL A 119 10.85 -0.18 4.80
C VAL A 119 10.22 -1.46 4.27
N LEU A 120 10.71 -1.95 3.14
CA LEU A 120 10.16 -3.12 2.46
C LEU A 120 11.28 -4.04 1.96
N GLN A 121 11.02 -5.33 2.00
CA GLN A 121 11.89 -6.36 1.45
C GLN A 121 11.03 -7.34 0.66
N ARG A 122 11.51 -7.76 -0.52
CA ARG A 122 10.82 -8.76 -1.34
C ARG A 122 11.83 -9.76 -1.90
N ASN A 123 11.53 -11.04 -1.75
CA ASN A 123 12.33 -12.13 -2.29
C ASN A 123 11.53 -12.90 -3.33
N TYR A 124 12.18 -13.23 -4.44
CA TYR A 124 11.60 -14.03 -5.53
C TYR A 124 11.98 -15.49 -5.37
N SER A 125 11.16 -16.37 -5.95
CA SER A 125 11.20 -17.80 -5.65
C SER A 125 12.11 -18.61 -6.58
N ASP A 126 12.47 -18.05 -7.74
CA ASP A 126 13.31 -18.71 -8.72
C ASP A 126 14.19 -17.68 -9.46
N SER A 127 15.12 -18.19 -10.27
CA SER A 127 16.07 -17.38 -11.04
C SER A 127 15.34 -16.61 -12.13
N ASP A 128 15.69 -15.33 -12.27
CA ASP A 128 15.20 -14.50 -13.36
C ASP A 128 15.64 -15.08 -14.72
N PRO A 129 14.74 -15.26 -15.71
CA PRO A 129 15.09 -15.90 -16.98
C PRO A 129 16.12 -15.13 -17.82
N LEU A 130 16.27 -13.82 -17.62
CA LEU A 130 17.20 -12.98 -18.36
C LEU A 130 18.55 -12.87 -17.66
N TRP A 131 18.55 -12.83 -16.33
CA TRP A 131 19.76 -12.57 -15.54
C TRP A 131 20.36 -13.81 -14.88
N GLY A 132 19.62 -14.92 -14.80
CA GLY A 132 20.09 -16.17 -14.18
C GLY A 132 20.28 -16.09 -12.66
N GLU A 133 19.78 -15.04 -12.01
CA GLU A 133 19.91 -14.79 -10.58
C GLU A 133 18.54 -14.76 -9.89
N VAL A 134 18.46 -15.27 -8.65
CA VAL A 134 17.25 -15.12 -7.84
C VAL A 134 17.15 -13.69 -7.32
N ARG A 135 16.11 -12.97 -7.77
CA ARG A 135 15.92 -11.56 -7.42
C ARG A 135 15.60 -11.35 -5.94
N ARG A 136 16.20 -10.32 -5.35
CA ARG A 136 15.96 -9.83 -4.00
C ARG A 136 15.96 -8.32 -4.00
N ASP A 137 14.90 -7.76 -3.46
CA ASP A 137 14.66 -6.33 -3.42
C ASP A 137 14.59 -5.84 -1.98
N SER A 138 15.15 -4.65 -1.77
CA SER A 138 15.00 -3.87 -0.55
C SER A 138 14.60 -2.45 -0.94
N GLY A 139 13.68 -1.84 -0.23
CA GLY A 139 13.20 -0.53 -0.61
C GLY A 139 12.70 0.29 0.56
N GLN A 140 12.42 1.54 0.24
CA GLN A 140 11.81 2.50 1.15
C GLN A 140 10.68 3.20 0.42
N LEU A 141 9.62 3.50 1.15
CA LEU A 141 8.47 4.24 0.63
C LEU A 141 8.12 5.36 1.61
N TYR A 142 8.03 6.57 1.08
CA TYR A 142 7.62 7.75 1.83
C TYR A 142 6.34 8.27 1.21
N TRP A 143 5.30 8.41 2.01
CA TRP A 143 3.99 8.84 1.58
C TRP A 143 3.56 10.07 2.39
N LEU A 144 3.16 11.11 1.68
CA LEU A 144 2.59 12.33 2.21
C LEU A 144 1.19 12.49 1.63
N SER A 145 0.23 12.82 2.48
CA SER A 145 -1.11 13.18 2.05
C SER A 145 -1.61 14.41 2.78
N ILE A 146 -2.04 15.41 2.02
CA ILE A 146 -2.59 16.66 2.54
C ILE A 146 -4.06 16.73 2.13
N THR A 147 -4.95 16.80 3.11
CA THR A 147 -6.40 16.81 2.92
C THR A 147 -7.00 18.07 3.54
N LYS A 148 -7.91 18.72 2.81
CA LYS A 148 -8.73 19.84 3.33
C LYS A 148 -10.04 19.27 3.88
N ARG A 149 -10.18 19.22 5.21
CA ARG A 149 -11.22 18.45 5.92
C ARG A 149 -12.63 19.05 5.82
N ASP A 150 -12.72 20.36 5.60
CA ASP A 150 -13.97 21.14 5.51
C ASP A 150 -14.37 21.48 4.06
N LEU A 151 -13.55 21.12 3.07
CA LEU A 151 -13.89 21.26 1.66
C LEU A 151 -14.49 19.96 1.14
N TYR A 152 -15.69 20.06 0.57
CA TYR A 152 -16.39 18.92 -0.01
C TYR A 152 -16.76 19.23 -1.46
N ILE A 153 -16.41 18.30 -2.35
CA ILE A 153 -16.80 18.32 -3.75
C ILE A 153 -17.56 17.03 -4.00
N LEU A 154 -18.86 17.13 -4.28
CA LEU A 154 -19.76 15.98 -4.45
C LEU A 154 -19.72 14.99 -3.26
N GLY A 155 -19.60 15.53 -2.03
CA GLY A 155 -19.53 14.72 -0.80
C GLY A 155 -18.15 14.11 -0.49
N LEU A 156 -17.14 14.37 -1.33
CA LEU A 156 -15.79 13.86 -1.15
C LEU A 156 -14.81 14.96 -0.74
N ARG A 157 -13.82 14.61 0.08
CA ARG A 157 -12.76 15.54 0.49
C ARG A 157 -11.60 15.49 -0.50
N PRO A 158 -11.17 16.63 -1.08
CA PRO A 158 -9.99 16.65 -1.93
C PRO A 158 -8.73 16.44 -1.08
N SER A 159 -7.80 15.68 -1.65
CA SER A 159 -6.52 15.33 -1.07
C SER A 159 -5.44 15.37 -2.13
N ILE A 160 -4.26 15.85 -1.76
CA ILE A 160 -3.05 15.73 -2.57
C ILE A 160 -2.22 14.63 -1.93
N ASP A 161 -1.93 13.57 -2.68
CA ASP A 161 -1.08 12.48 -2.19
C ASP A 161 0.19 12.43 -3.04
N ILE A 162 1.34 12.31 -2.37
CA ILE A 162 2.66 12.21 -2.97
C ILE A 162 3.34 10.98 -2.38
N THR A 163 3.92 10.16 -3.24
CA THR A 163 4.68 8.98 -2.86
C THR A 163 6.04 9.01 -3.53
N TYR A 164 7.09 8.91 -2.72
CA TYR A 164 8.43 8.61 -3.19
C TYR A 164 8.76 7.17 -2.81
N GLN A 165 9.27 6.40 -3.76
CA GLN A 165 9.70 5.03 -3.52
C GLN A 165 11.09 4.82 -4.11
N SER A 166 12.00 4.29 -3.29
CA SER A 166 13.28 3.74 -3.73
C SER A 166 13.24 2.22 -3.63
N ASN A 167 13.85 1.56 -4.60
CA ASN A 167 14.01 0.11 -4.65
C ASN A 167 15.43 -0.21 -5.10
N ASN A 168 16.16 -0.94 -4.27
CA ASN A 168 17.46 -1.49 -4.57
C ASN A 168 17.33 -3.01 -4.74
N SER A 169 17.75 -3.52 -5.89
CA SER A 169 17.70 -4.93 -6.25
C SER A 169 19.10 -5.46 -6.49
N ASN A 170 19.35 -6.73 -6.16
CA ASN A 170 20.62 -7.39 -6.53
C ASN A 170 20.83 -7.44 -8.05
N ILE A 171 19.75 -7.41 -8.83
CA ILE A 171 19.79 -7.26 -10.28
C ILE A 171 19.60 -5.77 -10.62
N PRO A 172 20.62 -5.05 -11.13
CA PRO A 172 20.57 -3.59 -11.28
C PRO A 172 19.42 -3.09 -12.16
N PHE A 173 18.99 -3.88 -13.15
CA PHE A 173 17.86 -3.55 -14.02
C PHE A 173 16.55 -3.28 -13.26
N PHE A 174 16.36 -3.89 -12.09
CA PHE A 174 15.16 -3.72 -11.26
C PHE A 174 15.32 -2.68 -10.14
N SER A 175 16.46 -1.98 -10.09
CA SER A 175 16.67 -0.87 -9.17
C SER A 175 16.07 0.42 -9.73
N TYR A 176 15.33 1.15 -8.91
CA TYR A 176 14.68 2.39 -9.34
C TYR A 176 14.42 3.35 -8.19
N ASN A 177 14.27 4.62 -8.55
CA ASN A 177 13.62 5.63 -7.72
C ASN A 177 12.43 6.18 -8.51
N LYS A 178 11.27 6.27 -7.87
CA LYS A 178 10.07 6.84 -8.49
C LYS A 178 9.38 7.81 -7.55
N LEU A 179 8.94 8.91 -8.12
CA LEU A 179 8.06 9.88 -7.48
C LEU A 179 6.75 9.86 -8.26
N PHE A 180 5.63 9.68 -7.56
CA PHE A 180 4.31 9.82 -8.14
C PHE A 180 3.41 10.56 -7.17
N GLY A 181 2.46 11.31 -7.72
CA GLY A 181 1.48 12.02 -6.92
C GLY A 181 0.26 12.35 -7.73
N GLY A 182 -0.78 12.80 -7.04
CA GLY A 182 -2.04 13.12 -7.68
C GLY A 182 -3.02 13.77 -6.73
N ILE A 183 -4.15 14.15 -7.31
CA ILE A 183 -5.31 14.65 -6.59
C ILE A 183 -6.30 13.51 -6.44
N PHE A 184 -6.77 13.30 -5.23
CA PHE A 184 -7.67 12.22 -4.85
C PHE A 184 -8.89 12.78 -4.14
N PHE A 185 -10.03 12.12 -4.31
CA PHE A 185 -11.26 12.45 -3.63
C PHE A 185 -11.59 11.33 -2.66
N LYS A 186 -11.45 11.62 -1.36
CA LYS A 186 -11.56 10.63 -0.29
C LYS A 186 -12.96 10.65 0.32
N ASN A 187 -13.52 9.45 0.50
CA ASN A 187 -14.76 9.28 1.24
C ASN A 187 -14.55 9.57 2.73
N VAL A 188 -15.60 10.05 3.38
CA VAL A 188 -15.66 10.24 4.83
C VAL A 188 -16.36 9.02 5.42
N TYR A 189 -15.60 8.11 6.02
CA TYR A 189 -16.10 7.11 6.94
C TYR A 189 -15.36 7.24 8.26
#